data_AF-A0A0P9DSR0-F1
#
_entry.id   AF-A0A0P9DSR0-F1
#
_cell.length_a   1.000
_cell.length_b   1.000
_cell.length_c   1.000
_cell.angle_alpha   90.00
_cell.angle_beta   90.00
_cell.angle_gamma   90.00
#
_symmetry.space_group_name_H-M   'P 1'
#
loop_
_entity.id
_entity.type
_entity.pdbx_description
1 polymer ?
#
loop_
_entity_poly.entity_id
_entity_poly.type
_entity_poly.pdbx_seq_one_letter_code
_entity_poly.pdbx_strand_id
1 'polypeptide(L)' 'MNPLFCDCCGDIVKAVYPCKFIFHDGLIYDLNVCLDCMDNGKLEIDLKRKRLVAQILSRLSKLKTHE' A
#
# COMPACT_ATOMS: atom_id res chain seq x y z
N MET A 1 6.09 -4.69 22.68
CA MET A 1 5.43 -5.10 21.42
C MET A 1 5.50 -3.91 20.49
N ASN A 2 6.04 -4.09 19.28
CA ASN A 2 6.03 -3.01 18.28
C ASN A 2 4.61 -2.83 17.75
N PRO A 3 4.11 -1.59 17.60
CA PRO A 3 2.80 -1.36 17.00
C PRO A 3 2.80 -1.84 15.54
N LEU A 4 1.82 -2.67 15.19
CA LEU A 4 1.57 -3.06 13.80
C LEU A 4 0.63 -2.03 13.18
N PHE A 5 0.90 -1.64 11.94
CA PHE A 5 0.11 -0.67 11.21
C PHE A 5 -0.50 -1.33 9.98
N CYS A 6 -1.76 -1.06 9.71
CA CYS A 6 -2.38 -1.43 8.45
C CYS A 6 -2.06 -0.38 7.38
N ASP A 7 -1.51 -0.79 6.23
CA ASP A 7 -1.23 0.10 5.10
C ASP A 7 -2.51 0.55 4.35
N CYS A 8 -3.67 -0.07 4.63
CA CYS A 8 -4.96 0.29 4.06
C CYS A 8 -5.64 1.42 4.85
N CYS A 9 -6.13 1.14 6.07
CA CYS A 9 -6.78 2.16 6.91
C CYS A 9 -5.79 3.08 7.65
N GLY A 10 -4.53 2.64 7.79
CA GLY A 10 -3.50 3.40 8.50
C GLY A 10 -3.65 3.39 10.03
N ASP A 11 -4.45 2.48 10.57
CA ASP A 11 -4.65 2.34 12.01
C ASP A 11 -3.62 1.40 12.64
N ILE A 12 -3.40 1.56 13.95
CA ILE A 12 -2.64 0.60 14.76
C ILE A 12 -3.54 -0.59 15.04
N VAL A 13 -3.10 -1.77 14.63
CA VAL A 13 -3.86 -3.00 14.73
C VAL A 13 -3.10 -4.06 15.52
N LYS A 14 -3.81 -5.09 15.98
CA LYS A 14 -3.21 -6.21 16.72
C LYS A 14 -2.53 -7.24 15.81
N ALA A 15 -2.95 -7.31 14.56
CA ALA A 15 -2.44 -8.24 13.57
C ALA A 15 -2.55 -7.65 12.16
N VAL A 16 -1.61 -8.01 11.30
CA VAL A 16 -1.61 -7.69 9.87
C VAL A 16 -1.22 -8.93 9.07
N TYR A 17 -1.72 -8.99 7.85
CA TYR A 17 -1.37 -9.98 6.85
C TYR A 17 -0.52 -9.31 5.77
N PRO A 18 0.69 -9.83 5.49
CA PRO A 18 1.49 -9.34 4.38
C PRO A 18 0.85 -9.76 3.05
N CYS A 19 0.56 -8.79 2.21
CA CYS A 19 -0.06 -8.94 0.90
C CYS A 19 0.85 -8.40 -0.18
N LYS A 20 1.01 -9.16 -1.26
CA LYS A 20 1.76 -8.73 -2.44
C LYS A 20 0.79 -8.29 -3.54
N PHE A 21 0.78 -7.00 -3.85
CA PHE A 21 0.00 -6.44 -4.94
C PHE A 21 0.88 -6.34 -6.19
N ILE A 22 0.37 -6.90 -7.29
CA ILE A 22 1.02 -6.85 -8.60
C ILE A 22 0.07 -6.08 -9.51
N PHE A 23 0.50 -4.91 -9.95
CA PHE A 23 -0.25 -4.07 -10.87
C PHE A 23 -0.03 -4.52 -12.32
N HIS A 24 -0.94 -4.14 -13.22
CA HIS A 24 -0.87 -4.52 -14.63
C HIS A 24 0.37 -4.00 -15.36
N ASP A 25 1.00 -2.94 -14.86
CA ASP A 25 2.27 -2.39 -15.35
C ASP A 25 3.51 -3.11 -14.80
N GLY A 26 3.31 -4.18 -14.03
CA GLY A 26 4.38 -4.94 -13.40
C GLY A 26 4.91 -4.31 -12.11
N LEU A 27 4.31 -3.22 -11.61
CA LEU A 27 4.67 -2.68 -10.29
C LEU A 27 4.26 -3.67 -9.20
N ILE A 28 5.19 -3.92 -8.28
CA ILE A 28 4.99 -4.82 -7.15
C ILE A 28 5.09 -4.01 -5.86
N TYR A 29 4.11 -4.20 -4.98
CA TYR A 29 4.05 -3.60 -3.65
C TYR A 29 3.68 -4.63 -2.60
N ASP A 30 4.48 -4.70 -1.54
CA ASP A 30 4.19 -5.48 -0.34
C ASP A 30 3.52 -4.57 0.69
N LEU A 31 2.29 -4.90 1.09
CA LEU A 31 1.45 -4.14 2.02
C LEU A 31 1.03 -5.01 3.19
N ASN A 32 1.00 -4.45 4.39
CA ASN A 32 0.45 -5.08 5.58
C ASN A 32 -1.03 -4.69 5.75
N VAL A 33 -1.94 -5.64 5.59
CA VAL A 33 -3.39 -5.39 5.62
C VAL A 33 -4.01 -6.04 6.86
N CYS A 34 -4.87 -5.34 7.60
CA CYS A 34 -5.59 -5.94 8.73
C CYS A 34 -6.75 -6.83 8.22
N LEU A 35 -7.24 -7.72 9.08
CA LEU A 35 -8.34 -8.63 8.75
C LEU A 35 -9.59 -7.86 8.30
N ASP A 36 -9.94 -6.77 8.98
CA ASP A 36 -11.11 -5.95 8.65
C ASP A 36 -11.04 -5.38 7.23
N CYS A 37 -9.85 -4.95 6.79
CA CYS A 37 -9.66 -4.44 5.43
C CYS A 37 -9.68 -5.58 4.38
N MET A 38 -9.22 -6.77 4.73
CA MET A 38 -9.33 -7.96 3.86
C MET A 38 -10.78 -8.39 3.67
N ASP A 39 -11.54 -8.52 4.76
CA ASP A 39 -12.91 -9.05 4.75
C ASP A 39 -13.88 -8.13 4.01
N ASN A 40 -13.65 -6.82 4.08
CA ASN A 40 -14.46 -5.85 3.35
C ASN A 40 -14.20 -5.85 1.83
N GLY A 41 -13.18 -6.58 1.36
CA GLY A 41 -12.83 -6.67 -0.07
C GLY A 41 -12.51 -5.33 -0.73
N LYS A 42 -12.37 -4.26 0.05
CA LYS A 42 -12.12 -2.90 -0.40
C LYS A 42 -10.77 -2.46 0.12
N LEU A 43 -9.82 -2.37 -0.80
CA LEU A 43 -8.54 -1.75 -0.55
C LEU A 43 -8.68 -0.23 -0.74
N GLU A 44 -9.14 0.48 0.30
CA GLU A 44 -9.16 1.93 0.30
C GLU A 44 -7.78 2.46 0.70
N ILE A 45 -6.90 2.58 -0.30
CA ILE A 45 -5.60 3.23 -0.10
C ILE A 45 -5.83 4.74 -0.01
N ASP A 46 -5.71 5.31 1.20
CA ASP A 46 -5.74 6.76 1.37
C ASP A 46 -4.52 7.40 0.71
N LEU A 47 -4.73 7.94 -0.49
CA LEU A 47 -3.71 8.61 -1.28
C LEU A 47 -3.14 9.87 -0.59
N LYS A 48 -3.81 10.41 0.44
CA LYS A 48 -3.31 11.53 1.26
C LYS A 48 -2.30 11.09 2.31
N ARG A 49 -2.25 9.81 2.70
CA ARG A 49 -1.18 9.23 3.51
C ARG A 49 0.01 8.92 2.61
N LYS A 50 0.63 10.02 2.18
CA LYS A 50 1.64 10.26 1.13
C LYS A 50 2.73 9.22 0.87
N ARG A 51 2.96 8.18 1.68
CA ARG A 51 4.15 7.32 1.52
C ARG A 51 4.05 6.39 0.31
N LEU A 52 2.91 5.71 0.13
CA LEU A 52 2.69 4.82 -1.01
C LEU A 52 2.57 5.61 -2.32
N VAL A 53 1.79 6.69 -2.29
CA VAL A 53 1.58 7.57 -3.45
C VAL A 53 2.84 8.30 -3.85
N ALA A 54 3.63 8.82 -2.91
CA ALA A 54 4.91 9.43 -3.25
C ALA A 54 5.88 8.41 -3.84
N GLN A 55 5.87 7.15 -3.39
CA GLN A 55 6.70 6.11 -3.99
C GLN A 55 6.21 5.73 -5.40
N ILE A 56 4.90 5.60 -5.61
CA ILE A 56 4.30 5.31 -6.92
C ILE A 56 4.57 6.48 -7.89
N LEU A 57 4.26 7.71 -7.48
CA LEU A 57 4.50 8.92 -8.27
C LEU A 57 5.99 9.15 -8.55
N SER A 58 6.87 8.86 -7.59
CA SER A 58 8.33 8.95 -7.78
C SER A 58 8.86 7.90 -8.77
N ARG A 59 8.26 6.71 -8.82
CA ARG A 59 8.60 5.70 -9.83
C ARG A 59 8.06 6.07 -11.21
N LEU A 60 6.81 6.54 -11.28
CA LEU A 60 6.18 7.01 -12.52
C LEU A 60 6.88 8.26 -13.10
N SER A 61 7.35 9.18 -12.26
CA SER A 61 8.07 10.37 -12.72
C SER A 61 9.45 10.02 -13.31
N LYS A 62 10.12 8.98 -12.79
CA LYS A 62 11.39 8.48 -13.34
C LYS A 62 11.23 7.71 -14.66
N LEU A 63 10.06 7.12 -14.91
CA LEU A 63 9.76 6.45 -16.17
C LEU A 63 9.55 7.44 -17.33
N LYS A 64 9.10 8.67 -17.04
CA LYS A 64 8.86 9.72 -18.06
C LYS A 64 10.11 10.49 -18.51
N THR A 65 11.27 10.28 -17.87
CA THR A 65 12.50 11.05 -18.17
C THR A 65 13.44 10.35 -19.15
N HIS A 66 12.99 9.27 -19.80
CA HIS A 66 13.73 8.52 -20.82
C HIS A 66 13.05 8.58 -22.20
N GLU A 67 12.53 9.76 -22.57
CA GLU A 67 12.25 10.14 -23.97
C GLU A 67 13.16 11.29 -24.39
#